data_AF-A0A954Z2F3-F1
#
_entry.id   AF-A0A954Z2F3-F1
#
_cell.length_a   1.000
_cell.length_b   1.000
_cell.length_c   1.000
_cell.angle_alpha   90.00
_cell.angle_beta   90.00
_cell.angle_gamma   90.00
#
_symmetry.space_group_name_H-M   'P 1'
#
loop_
_entity.id
_entity.type
_entity.pdbx_description
1 polymer ?
#
loop_
_entity_poly.entity_id
_entity_poly.type
_entity_poly.pdbx_seq_one_letter_code
_entity_poly.pdbx_strand_id
1 'polypeptide(L)'
;IVTDRAVGVVVAGGYSEQLFPGPAADPSCATCRGDMDANGVIEFADIDGFVAALLSDTPSLCADLNNDASVDGLDIRPFLVRLIAGGANGTSCSSVPISAAGTAACTGCNNIFTLVVETCNEITGVTTLVGSSGLGDFQTVIPAPVVPGVRPDSYTNGPVSGTLIYTDNAVFNLSGGALTAIPLTTGTYMSHAPGGGGVIVTTTGGMDVIPLAPGTIVMTYADCSAPLGACGGPATIAYNIAPCLDVDGVAANWNPVPGIMCEKGACCLPDGDCEENVAPGCCVSRGGTYLGAATECMTPEACCFPDGSCQDLDPRCCVTAGGSPDGPGACVPPEACCLPSGVCVMADPFCCTDAPLNGMPQGPGTTCGMAGACCLPNDNCIMTTQACCLNAGGVFQGVGVPCDMQACCFPDGSCRVLDGVCCLNAGGRPAGLNTTCAPATKCCLPDGTCMDLAPACCALDGGQSIAGAQCQQPTKCCFPDGTCQDLDPDCCDAQGGESIAGAMCGPLVRCCLPDASCIETDRQCCLAAMGQPGPAGSLCDLPPSKCCLPDGGCVETDPDCCVFAGGTAFPGQTCQAPEACCLPDGTCIETDPECCNLLSGAALGPGSVCMEPEACCLP
;
A
#
# COMPACT_ATOMS: atom_id res chain seq x y z
N ILE A 1 -4.88 7.52 -78.66
CA ILE A 1 -4.99 8.99 -78.54
C ILE A 1 -4.65 9.28 -77.08
N VAL A 2 -3.44 9.60 -76.60
CA VAL A 2 -2.08 9.99 -77.06
C VAL A 2 -1.20 9.64 -75.82
N THR A 3 -0.31 8.63 -75.78
CA THR A 3 1.17 8.57 -76.08
C THR A 3 1.99 9.75 -75.55
N ASP A 4 3.01 9.57 -74.68
CA ASP A 4 4.42 9.16 -74.95
C ASP A 4 4.98 8.35 -73.76
N ARG A 5 5.80 7.28 -73.80
CA ARG A 5 6.89 6.74 -74.66
C ARG A 5 8.21 7.54 -74.71
N ALA A 6 9.23 6.98 -74.05
CA ALA A 6 10.55 6.78 -74.65
C ALA A 6 11.12 5.41 -74.21
N VAL A 7 11.51 4.60 -75.20
CA VAL A 7 12.14 3.28 -75.12
C VAL A 7 13.43 3.36 -75.94
N GLY A 8 14.51 2.75 -75.46
CA GLY A 8 15.71 2.37 -76.24
C GLY A 8 16.62 1.52 -75.33
N VAL A 9 16.59 0.19 -75.41
CA VAL A 9 17.33 -0.73 -76.30
C VAL A 9 18.86 -0.72 -76.12
N VAL A 10 19.36 -1.93 -75.86
CA VAL A 10 20.69 -2.41 -75.48
C VAL A 10 21.82 -2.10 -76.48
N VAL A 11 23.01 -1.73 -75.97
CA VAL A 11 24.31 -2.12 -76.56
C VAL A 11 25.30 -2.45 -75.44
N ALA A 12 25.81 -3.68 -75.44
CA ALA A 12 26.97 -4.08 -74.67
C ALA A 12 28.25 -3.59 -75.38
N GLY A 13 29.11 -2.85 -74.68
CA GLY A 13 30.41 -2.41 -75.17
C GLY A 13 31.35 -2.20 -73.99
N GLY A 14 32.26 -3.15 -73.77
CA GLY A 14 33.32 -3.02 -72.80
C GLY A 14 34.40 -2.06 -73.30
N TYR A 15 34.81 -1.15 -72.42
CA TYR A 15 36.03 -0.35 -72.59
C TYR A 15 36.76 -0.36 -71.25
N SER A 16 37.97 -0.91 -71.26
CA SER A 16 38.94 -0.72 -70.18
C SER A 16 39.47 0.70 -70.28
N GLU A 17 39.30 1.50 -69.24
CA GLU A 17 40.09 2.73 -69.09
C GLU A 17 41.24 2.50 -68.11
N GLN A 18 42.37 2.99 -68.56
CA GLN A 18 43.70 2.81 -68.04
C GLN A 18 43.88 3.59 -66.72
N LEU A 19 44.61 2.99 -65.79
CA LEU A 19 45.18 3.66 -64.63
C LEU A 19 46.10 4.78 -65.11
N PHE A 20 45.70 6.03 -64.91
CA PHE A 20 46.60 7.17 -65.02
C PHE A 20 47.57 7.15 -63.83
N PRO A 21 48.89 7.36 -64.04
CA PRO A 21 49.81 7.59 -62.94
C PRO A 21 49.43 8.89 -62.23
N GLY A 22 49.21 8.81 -60.92
CA GLY A 22 48.87 9.97 -60.08
C GLY A 22 49.92 11.08 -60.17
N PRO A 23 49.53 12.34 -59.91
CA PRO A 23 50.43 13.48 -59.96
C PRO A 23 51.58 13.29 -58.96
N ALA A 24 52.78 13.71 -59.37
CA ALA A 24 53.98 13.70 -58.54
C ALA A 24 53.71 14.46 -57.23
N ALA A 25 54.08 13.86 -56.09
CA ALA A 25 53.95 14.46 -54.78
C ALA A 25 54.55 15.87 -54.77
N ASP A 26 53.75 16.87 -54.41
CA ASP A 26 54.24 18.22 -54.15
C ASP A 26 55.18 18.14 -52.92
N PRO A 27 56.48 18.43 -53.08
CA PRO A 27 57.46 18.31 -52.00
C PRO A 27 57.20 19.29 -50.84
N SER A 28 56.32 20.29 -51.02
CA SER A 28 55.93 21.22 -49.96
C SER A 28 55.05 20.58 -48.87
N CYS A 29 54.44 19.43 -49.15
CA CYS A 29 53.51 18.77 -48.22
C CYS A 29 54.09 17.56 -47.48
N ALA A 30 55.40 17.33 -47.60
CA ALA A 30 56.02 16.09 -47.16
C ALA A 30 56.05 15.91 -45.62
N THR A 31 55.76 16.96 -44.85
CA THR A 31 55.89 16.95 -43.39
C THR A 31 54.57 16.74 -42.66
N CYS A 32 53.43 17.23 -43.16
CA CYS A 32 52.12 16.98 -42.55
C CYS A 32 50.92 17.40 -43.41
N ARG A 33 49.88 16.55 -43.46
CA ARG A 33 48.57 16.90 -44.01
C ARG A 33 47.86 17.87 -43.06
N GLY A 34 47.35 18.98 -43.61
CA GLY A 34 46.73 20.08 -42.88
C GLY A 34 47.62 21.30 -42.63
N ASP A 35 48.92 21.24 -42.91
CA ASP A 35 49.82 22.40 -42.87
C ASP A 35 49.86 23.01 -44.27
N MET A 36 49.05 24.06 -44.46
CA MET A 36 48.74 24.63 -45.76
C MET A 36 49.69 25.77 -46.14
N ASP A 37 50.44 26.31 -45.18
CA ASP A 37 51.53 27.27 -45.44
C ASP A 37 52.95 26.66 -45.38
N ALA A 38 53.02 25.35 -45.04
CA ALA A 38 54.23 24.52 -44.96
C ALA A 38 55.26 24.99 -43.92
N ASN A 39 54.79 25.60 -42.82
CA ASN A 39 55.65 26.10 -41.75
C ASN A 39 55.96 25.05 -40.65
N GLY A 40 55.35 23.86 -40.72
CA GLY A 40 55.56 22.73 -39.82
C GLY A 40 54.62 22.68 -38.61
N VAL A 41 53.63 23.57 -38.52
CA VAL A 41 52.56 23.56 -37.51
C VAL A 41 51.20 23.68 -38.19
N ILE A 42 50.17 23.02 -37.65
CA ILE A 42 48.78 23.21 -38.07
C ILE A 42 48.15 24.23 -37.12
N GLU A 43 47.95 25.45 -37.59
CA GLU A 43 47.43 26.60 -36.86
C GLU A 43 46.41 27.41 -37.67
N PHE A 44 45.93 28.53 -37.12
CA PHE A 44 44.88 29.32 -37.78
C PHE A 44 45.31 29.91 -39.13
N ALA A 45 46.62 30.03 -39.39
CA ALA A 45 47.16 30.46 -40.68
C ALA A 45 46.85 29.47 -41.81
N ASP A 46 46.65 28.19 -41.48
CA ASP A 46 46.38 27.13 -42.47
C ASP A 46 44.94 27.10 -42.96
N ILE A 47 44.00 27.76 -42.25
CA ILE A 47 42.57 27.72 -42.57
C ILE A 47 42.31 28.29 -43.97
N ASP A 48 42.95 29.41 -44.31
CA ASP A 48 42.71 30.06 -45.61
C ASP A 48 43.19 29.16 -46.76
N GLY A 49 44.33 28.49 -46.59
CA GLY A 49 44.83 27.52 -47.56
C GLY A 49 43.95 26.28 -47.66
N PHE A 50 43.46 25.78 -46.52
CA PHE A 50 42.57 24.62 -46.46
C PHE A 50 41.23 24.90 -47.13
N VAL A 51 40.62 26.05 -46.84
CA VAL A 51 39.37 26.49 -47.47
C VAL A 51 39.57 26.74 -48.97
N ALA A 52 40.69 27.33 -49.38
CA ALA A 52 41.00 27.50 -50.79
C ALA A 52 41.11 26.15 -51.52
N ALA A 53 41.75 25.15 -50.89
CA ALA A 53 41.85 23.79 -51.44
C ALA A 53 40.49 23.10 -51.52
N LEU A 54 39.67 23.21 -50.47
CA LEU A 54 38.31 22.65 -50.39
C LEU A 54 37.36 23.26 -51.42
N LEU A 55 37.54 24.54 -51.75
CA LEU A 55 36.75 25.24 -52.76
C LEU A 55 37.34 25.14 -54.18
N SER A 56 38.52 24.53 -54.32
CA SER A 56 39.16 24.32 -55.61
C SER A 56 38.85 22.93 -56.14
N ASP A 57 38.57 22.80 -57.44
CA ASP A 57 38.52 21.50 -58.12
C ASP A 57 39.92 20.88 -58.33
N THR A 58 40.97 21.48 -57.74
CA THR A 58 42.34 20.98 -57.82
C THR A 58 42.67 20.13 -56.59
N PRO A 59 42.98 18.83 -56.76
CA PRO A 59 43.31 17.97 -55.63
C PRO A 59 44.57 18.47 -54.92
N SER A 60 44.46 18.71 -53.62
CA SER A 60 45.56 19.09 -52.74
C SER A 60 45.85 17.96 -51.77
N LEU A 61 47.02 17.33 -51.90
CA LEU A 61 47.47 16.29 -50.98
C LEU A 61 47.61 16.79 -49.54
N CYS A 62 47.75 18.11 -49.34
CA CYS A 62 47.79 18.71 -48.01
C CYS A 62 46.42 18.80 -47.36
N ALA A 63 45.39 19.06 -48.15
CA ALA A 63 44.03 19.25 -47.65
C ALA A 63 43.21 17.95 -47.61
N ASP A 64 43.66 16.88 -48.28
CA ASP A 64 43.11 15.54 -48.10
C ASP A 64 43.65 14.98 -46.76
N LEU A 65 42.90 15.04 -45.66
CA LEU A 65 43.35 14.56 -44.35
C LEU A 65 42.89 13.14 -44.03
N ASN A 66 41.86 12.64 -44.71
CA ASN A 66 41.37 11.27 -44.55
C ASN A 66 42.06 10.27 -45.51
N ASN A 67 42.87 10.77 -46.45
CA ASN A 67 43.64 10.04 -47.46
C ASN A 67 42.78 9.23 -48.45
N ASP A 68 41.62 9.76 -48.83
CA ASP A 68 40.75 9.18 -49.86
C ASP A 68 40.98 9.75 -51.28
N ALA A 69 41.98 10.62 -51.42
CA ALA A 69 42.38 11.32 -52.64
C ALA A 69 41.41 12.40 -53.13
N SER A 70 40.39 12.73 -52.34
CA SER A 70 39.50 13.89 -52.54
C SER A 70 39.76 14.93 -51.45
N VAL A 71 39.43 16.20 -51.73
CA VAL A 71 39.39 17.25 -50.70
C VAL A 71 37.94 17.69 -50.61
N ASP A 72 37.22 17.18 -49.61
CA ASP A 72 35.80 17.44 -49.45
C ASP A 72 35.38 17.65 -47.98
N GLY A 73 34.08 17.59 -47.71
CA GLY A 73 33.55 17.79 -46.36
C GLY A 73 34.08 16.79 -45.32
N LEU A 74 34.58 15.63 -45.75
CA LEU A 74 35.15 14.60 -44.90
C LEU A 74 36.52 14.99 -44.33
N ASP A 75 37.22 15.94 -44.96
CA ASP A 75 38.52 16.43 -44.51
C ASP A 75 38.42 17.55 -43.46
N ILE A 76 37.26 18.22 -43.37
CA ILE A 76 37.03 19.33 -42.45
C ILE A 76 37.17 18.89 -41.00
N ARG A 77 36.55 17.75 -40.62
CA ARG A 77 36.58 17.27 -39.23
C ARG A 77 38.00 16.86 -38.81
N PRO A 78 38.75 16.06 -39.58
CA PRO A 78 40.17 15.80 -39.32
C PRO A 78 41.02 17.08 -39.24
N PHE A 79 40.78 18.07 -40.10
CA PHE A 79 41.47 19.36 -40.06
C PHE A 79 41.23 20.09 -38.73
N LEU A 80 39.96 20.22 -38.33
CA LEU A 80 39.59 20.88 -37.06
C LEU A 80 40.14 20.17 -35.84
N VAL A 81 40.11 18.83 -35.82
CA VAL A 81 40.70 18.04 -34.72
C VAL A 81 42.18 18.35 -34.56
N ARG A 82 42.93 18.44 -35.67
CA ARG A 82 44.36 18.80 -35.63
C ARG A 82 44.57 20.27 -35.29
N LEU A 83 43.75 21.17 -35.79
CA LEU A 83 43.85 22.60 -35.50
C LEU A 83 43.65 22.91 -34.01
N ILE A 84 42.71 22.21 -33.35
CA ILE A 84 42.35 22.49 -31.95
C ILE A 84 43.25 21.73 -30.96
N ALA A 85 43.85 20.60 -31.35
CA ALA A 85 44.68 19.77 -30.48
C ALA A 85 45.93 20.48 -29.91
N GLY A 86 46.47 21.47 -30.61
CA GLY A 86 47.65 22.25 -30.19
C GLY A 86 47.34 23.51 -29.39
N GLY A 87 46.06 23.86 -29.22
CA GLY A 87 45.65 25.13 -28.63
C GLY A 87 46.13 26.34 -29.44
N ALA A 88 46.42 27.47 -28.76
CA ALA A 88 46.80 28.72 -29.42
C ALA A 88 48.17 28.70 -30.13
N ASN A 89 48.97 27.64 -29.95
CA ASN A 89 50.31 27.51 -30.53
C ASN A 89 50.35 26.59 -31.77
N GLY A 90 49.20 26.08 -32.22
CA GLY A 90 49.12 25.13 -33.32
C GLY A 90 49.64 23.72 -32.96
N THR A 91 49.32 22.74 -33.80
CA THR A 91 49.77 21.35 -33.65
C THR A 91 51.04 21.14 -34.45
N SER A 92 52.19 20.99 -33.77
CA SER A 92 53.46 20.75 -34.46
C SER A 92 53.48 19.41 -35.18
N CYS A 93 53.99 19.41 -36.40
CA CYS A 93 54.13 18.21 -37.22
C CYS A 93 55.31 17.30 -36.78
N SER A 94 56.08 17.72 -35.76
CA SER A 94 57.31 17.05 -35.35
C SER A 94 57.14 15.86 -34.38
N SER A 95 55.92 15.46 -34.02
CA SER A 95 55.72 14.32 -33.08
C SER A 95 55.44 12.97 -33.74
N VAL A 96 55.37 12.89 -35.08
CA VAL A 96 55.34 11.60 -35.79
C VAL A 96 56.07 11.71 -37.13
N PRO A 97 57.31 11.20 -37.28
CA PRO A 97 57.85 11.00 -38.61
C PRO A 97 57.07 9.85 -39.28
N ILE A 98 56.24 10.16 -40.26
CA ILE A 98 55.77 9.18 -41.23
C ILE A 98 56.91 8.96 -42.23
N SER A 99 57.93 8.20 -41.84
CA SER A 99 58.87 7.64 -42.81
C SER A 99 58.44 6.24 -43.19
N ALA A 100 58.29 6.03 -44.50
CA ALA A 100 58.03 4.74 -45.13
C ALA A 100 58.94 3.62 -44.61
N ALA A 101 58.39 2.41 -44.61
CA ALA A 101 58.99 1.19 -44.11
C ALA A 101 60.47 1.01 -44.51
N GLY A 102 61.31 0.87 -43.50
CA GLY A 102 62.68 0.38 -43.60
C GLY A 102 63.01 -0.41 -42.33
N THR A 103 63.22 -1.70 -42.48
CA THR A 103 63.57 -2.65 -41.42
C THR A 103 64.81 -2.21 -40.65
N ALA A 104 64.66 -1.84 -39.37
CA ALA A 104 65.73 -1.86 -38.38
C ALA A 104 65.15 -2.14 -36.98
N ALA A 105 65.66 -3.19 -36.33
CA ALA A 105 65.26 -3.61 -35.00
C ALA A 105 65.60 -2.53 -33.96
N CYS A 106 64.60 -2.08 -33.20
CA CYS A 106 64.81 -1.28 -32.00
C CYS A 106 64.83 -2.22 -30.78
N THR A 107 66.01 -2.45 -30.22
CA THR A 107 66.19 -3.11 -28.94
C THR A 107 65.99 -2.07 -27.84
N GLY A 108 64.77 -1.96 -27.29
CA GLY A 108 64.50 -1.10 -26.12
C GLY A 108 63.20 -0.27 -26.14
N CYS A 109 62.16 -0.65 -26.89
CA CYS A 109 60.89 0.08 -26.82
C CYS A 109 60.15 -0.19 -25.50
N ASN A 110 59.80 0.86 -24.78
CA ASN A 110 58.84 0.81 -23.66
C ASN A 110 57.46 0.48 -24.20
N ASN A 111 56.74 -0.43 -23.54
CA ASN A 111 55.34 -0.71 -23.86
C ASN A 111 54.48 0.44 -23.34
N ILE A 112 53.79 1.13 -24.24
CA ILE A 112 52.80 2.15 -23.90
C ILE A 112 51.42 1.47 -23.86
N PHE A 113 50.75 1.52 -22.71
CA PHE A 113 49.39 1.04 -22.55
C PHE A 113 48.43 2.23 -22.48
N THR A 114 47.44 2.26 -23.37
CA THR A 114 46.39 3.28 -23.38
C THR A 114 45.11 2.66 -22.83
N LEU A 115 44.67 3.11 -21.65
CA LEU A 115 43.38 2.73 -21.07
C LEU A 115 42.37 3.82 -21.44
N VAL A 116 41.36 3.44 -22.23
CA VAL A 116 40.20 4.30 -22.50
C VAL A 116 39.09 3.88 -21.56
N VAL A 117 38.67 4.79 -20.69
CA VAL A 117 37.51 4.58 -19.81
C VAL A 117 36.40 5.50 -20.34
N GLU A 118 35.44 4.91 -21.03
CA GLU A 118 34.22 5.60 -21.44
C GLU A 118 33.12 5.39 -20.42
N THR A 119 32.45 6.46 -20.02
CA THR A 119 31.20 6.40 -19.28
C THR A 119 30.11 7.03 -20.13
N CYS A 120 29.19 6.19 -20.61
CA CYS A 120 27.90 6.53 -21.22
C CYS A 120 27.85 7.87 -21.97
N ASN A 121 28.24 7.84 -23.25
CA ASN A 121 28.19 8.91 -24.26
C ASN A 121 29.21 10.05 -24.16
N GLU A 122 30.21 10.01 -23.25
CA GLU A 122 31.36 10.91 -23.31
C GLU A 122 32.69 10.19 -23.03
N ILE A 123 33.74 10.52 -23.80
CA ILE A 123 35.11 10.12 -23.49
C ILE A 123 35.62 11.00 -22.35
N THR A 124 35.50 10.51 -21.11
CA THR A 124 35.89 11.27 -19.91
C THR A 124 37.39 11.22 -19.58
N GLY A 125 38.20 10.44 -20.32
CA GLY A 125 39.66 10.54 -20.22
C GLY A 125 40.42 9.37 -20.85
N VAL A 126 41.55 9.69 -21.48
CA VAL A 126 42.54 8.72 -21.98
C VAL A 126 43.73 8.74 -21.03
N THR A 127 44.00 7.64 -20.32
CA THR A 127 45.19 7.54 -19.45
C THR A 127 46.23 6.65 -20.11
N THR A 128 47.45 7.19 -20.24
CA THR A 128 48.60 6.48 -20.81
C THR A 128 49.51 6.02 -19.67
N LEU A 129 49.67 4.72 -19.47
CA LEU A 129 50.62 4.15 -18.51
C LEU A 129 51.92 3.82 -19.24
N VAL A 130 53.03 4.40 -18.76
CA VAL A 130 54.38 4.12 -19.24
C VAL A 130 55.14 3.40 -18.13
N GLY A 131 55.54 2.15 -18.36
CA GLY A 131 56.34 1.38 -17.41
C GLY A 131 57.70 1.01 -18.00
N SER A 132 58.79 1.30 -17.28
CA SER A 132 60.12 0.73 -17.54
C SER A 132 60.30 -0.57 -16.75
N SER A 133 61.02 -1.53 -17.32
CA SER A 133 61.24 -2.88 -16.77
C SER A 133 62.16 -2.92 -15.53
N GLY A 134 61.70 -2.39 -14.39
CA GLY A 134 62.37 -2.47 -13.10
C GLY A 134 61.36 -2.53 -11.96
N LEU A 135 61.51 -3.49 -11.05
CA LEU A 135 60.66 -3.67 -9.87
C LEU A 135 60.82 -2.47 -8.92
N GLY A 136 59.81 -1.59 -8.87
CA GLY A 136 59.68 -0.53 -7.86
C GLY A 136 59.19 0.79 -8.46
N ASP A 137 58.04 1.24 -7.98
CA ASP A 137 57.36 2.53 -8.24
C ASP A 137 56.59 2.69 -9.57
N PHE A 138 55.29 2.41 -9.50
CA PHE A 138 54.29 3.00 -10.40
C PHE A 138 53.64 4.19 -9.68
N GLN A 139 53.74 5.40 -10.25
CA GLN A 139 52.97 6.57 -9.78
C GLN A 139 51.70 6.71 -10.63
N THR A 140 50.54 6.56 -10.00
CA THR A 140 49.25 6.97 -10.56
C THR A 140 49.07 8.48 -10.35
N VAL A 141 48.96 9.24 -11.44
CA VAL A 141 48.46 10.62 -11.40
C VAL A 141 47.06 10.60 -12.00
N ILE A 142 46.04 10.67 -11.14
CA ILE A 142 44.65 10.90 -11.57
C ILE A 142 44.40 12.40 -11.44
N PRO A 143 44.09 13.15 -12.53
CA PRO A 143 43.50 14.47 -12.39
C PRO A 143 42.02 14.29 -12.00
N ALA A 144 41.63 14.75 -10.82
CA ALA A 144 40.23 14.85 -10.44
C ALA A 144 39.53 15.99 -11.21
N PRO A 145 38.24 15.86 -11.59
CA PRO A 145 37.47 16.99 -12.07
C PRO A 145 37.28 18.01 -10.94
N VAL A 146 37.57 19.27 -11.23
CA VAL A 146 37.36 20.38 -10.30
C VAL A 146 35.85 20.67 -10.23
N VAL A 147 35.20 20.24 -9.14
CA VAL A 147 33.87 20.73 -8.75
C VAL A 147 34.06 21.83 -7.70
N PRO A 148 33.53 23.05 -7.89
CA PRO A 148 33.66 24.10 -6.88
C PRO A 148 32.78 23.78 -5.66
N GLY A 149 33.40 23.57 -4.47
CA GLY A 149 32.68 23.77 -3.20
C GLY A 149 32.82 22.75 -2.06
N VAL A 150 33.67 21.71 -2.13
CA VAL A 150 33.80 20.73 -1.03
C VAL A 150 35.22 20.75 -0.43
N ARG A 151 35.32 20.92 0.90
CA ARG A 151 36.58 20.84 1.66
C ARG A 151 37.05 19.37 1.78
N PRO A 152 38.37 19.12 1.80
CA PRO A 152 38.90 17.78 1.83
C PRO A 152 39.06 17.33 3.28
N ASP A 153 38.14 16.51 3.79
CA ASP A 153 38.40 15.57 4.88
C ASP A 153 37.27 14.53 4.85
N SER A 154 37.66 13.25 4.77
CA SER A 154 36.83 12.02 4.75
C SER A 154 36.19 11.59 3.42
N TYR A 155 36.80 10.58 2.77
CA TYR A 155 36.13 9.66 1.84
C TYR A 155 36.21 8.24 2.41
N THR A 156 35.06 7.59 2.49
CA THR A 156 34.88 6.17 2.82
C THR A 156 35.19 5.30 1.60
N ASN A 157 36.03 4.28 1.80
CA ASN A 157 36.30 3.21 0.84
C ASN A 157 35.01 2.47 0.45
N GLY A 158 34.63 2.56 -0.83
CA GLY A 158 33.72 1.60 -1.47
C GLY A 158 34.52 0.47 -2.13
N PRO A 159 34.04 -0.79 -2.13
CA PRO A 159 34.80 -1.91 -2.65
C PRO A 159 34.69 -1.97 -4.18
N VAL A 160 35.74 -1.57 -4.89
CA VAL A 160 35.95 -2.04 -6.27
C VAL A 160 36.72 -3.34 -6.14
N SER A 161 36.00 -4.47 -6.27
CA SER A 161 36.59 -5.80 -6.21
C SER A 161 36.63 -6.39 -7.62
N GLY A 162 37.82 -6.81 -8.05
CA GLY A 162 37.99 -7.75 -9.17
C GLY A 162 38.35 -7.10 -10.51
N THR A 163 39.58 -6.60 -10.64
CA THR A 163 40.23 -6.50 -11.95
C THR A 163 41.52 -7.32 -11.90
N LEU A 164 41.55 -8.43 -12.64
CA LEU A 164 42.76 -9.22 -12.86
C LEU A 164 43.43 -8.73 -14.13
N ILE A 165 44.70 -8.34 -14.03
CA ILE A 165 45.52 -7.96 -15.19
C ILE A 165 46.49 -9.12 -15.45
N TYR A 166 46.47 -9.66 -16.67
CA TYR A 166 47.40 -10.70 -17.10
C TYR A 166 48.56 -10.08 -17.87
N THR A 167 49.76 -10.55 -17.57
CA THR A 167 50.96 -10.32 -18.36
C THR A 167 51.59 -11.66 -18.71
N ASP A 168 52.52 -11.67 -19.67
CA ASP A 168 53.20 -12.89 -20.11
C ASP A 168 53.86 -13.69 -18.95
N ASN A 169 54.17 -13.04 -17.82
CA ASN A 169 54.94 -13.63 -16.71
C ASN A 169 54.31 -13.50 -15.30
N ALA A 170 53.16 -12.84 -15.14
CA ALA A 170 52.50 -12.68 -13.84
C ALA A 170 51.00 -12.37 -13.93
N VAL A 171 50.26 -12.79 -12.90
CA VAL A 171 48.86 -12.40 -12.66
C VAL A 171 48.83 -11.38 -11.54
N PHE A 172 48.17 -10.24 -11.75
CA PHE A 172 48.02 -9.20 -10.74
C PHE A 172 46.60 -9.17 -10.20
N ASN A 173 46.45 -9.20 -8.87
CA ASN A 173 45.18 -9.06 -8.17
C ASN A 173 45.10 -7.70 -7.48
N LEU A 174 44.05 -6.94 -7.79
CA LEU A 174 43.68 -5.72 -7.06
C LEU A 174 42.60 -6.08 -6.03
N SER A 175 43.02 -6.16 -4.77
CA SER A 175 42.09 -6.24 -3.64
C SER A 175 42.47 -5.22 -2.56
N GLY A 176 41.49 -4.43 -2.10
CA GLY A 176 41.68 -3.44 -1.04
C GLY A 176 42.62 -2.27 -1.37
N GLY A 177 42.84 -1.96 -2.66
CA GLY A 177 43.70 -0.86 -3.09
C GLY A 177 45.20 -1.20 -3.20
N ALA A 178 45.60 -2.46 -3.01
CA ALA A 178 46.97 -2.92 -3.23
C ALA A 178 47.04 -3.88 -4.43
N LEU A 179 48.06 -3.70 -5.28
CA LEU A 179 48.40 -4.58 -6.40
C LEU A 179 49.37 -5.66 -5.92
N THR A 180 48.95 -6.93 -5.95
CA THR A 180 49.80 -8.07 -5.59
C THR A 180 50.13 -8.89 -6.83
N ALA A 181 51.42 -9.08 -7.12
CA ALA A 181 51.90 -9.84 -8.28
C ALA A 181 52.12 -11.32 -7.92
N ILE A 182 51.50 -12.24 -8.66
CA ILE A 182 51.77 -13.68 -8.57
C ILE A 182 52.61 -14.08 -9.80
N PRO A 183 53.90 -14.39 -9.64
CA PRO A 183 54.77 -14.76 -10.76
C PRO A 183 54.39 -16.14 -11.32
N LEU A 184 54.26 -16.23 -12.64
CA LEU A 184 54.00 -17.48 -13.34
C LEU A 184 55.33 -18.16 -13.69
N THR A 185 55.66 -19.24 -12.99
CA THR A 185 56.81 -20.09 -13.35
C THR A 185 56.40 -21.18 -14.33
N THR A 186 57.37 -21.70 -15.09
CA THR A 186 57.20 -22.80 -16.05
C THR A 186 56.51 -24.00 -15.38
N GLY A 187 55.32 -24.40 -15.87
CA GLY A 187 54.52 -25.50 -15.31
C GLY A 187 53.22 -25.09 -14.60
N THR A 188 52.76 -23.84 -14.75
CA THR A 188 51.47 -23.37 -14.21
C THR A 188 50.34 -23.63 -15.22
N TYR A 189 49.24 -24.25 -14.77
CA TYR A 189 48.08 -24.55 -15.61
C TYR A 189 46.82 -23.89 -15.05
N MET A 190 46.02 -23.30 -15.93
CA MET A 190 44.72 -22.70 -15.59
C MET A 190 43.59 -23.54 -16.15
N SER A 191 42.59 -23.85 -15.33
CA SER A 191 41.39 -24.55 -15.75
C SER A 191 40.15 -23.96 -15.08
N HIS A 192 38.98 -24.17 -15.69
CA HIS A 192 37.72 -23.70 -15.10
C HIS A 192 37.35 -24.57 -13.90
N ALA A 193 36.91 -23.94 -12.80
CA ALA A 193 36.38 -24.67 -11.65
C ALA A 193 35.07 -25.37 -12.04
N PRO A 194 34.86 -26.66 -11.69
CA PRO A 194 33.61 -27.34 -11.94
C PRO A 194 32.49 -26.65 -11.15
N GLY A 195 31.55 -26.01 -11.84
CA GLY A 195 30.44 -25.24 -11.23
C GLY A 195 30.35 -23.77 -11.63
N GLY A 196 31.26 -23.25 -12.46
CA GLY A 196 31.08 -21.95 -13.15
C GLY A 196 31.37 -20.68 -12.34
N GLY A 197 31.93 -20.78 -11.14
CA GLY A 197 32.18 -19.63 -10.25
C GLY A 197 33.62 -19.13 -10.13
N GLY A 198 34.58 -19.68 -10.87
CA GLY A 198 35.99 -19.28 -10.72
C GLY A 198 36.99 -19.98 -11.65
N VAL A 199 38.22 -19.45 -11.69
CA VAL A 199 39.37 -20.05 -12.38
C VAL A 199 40.28 -20.71 -11.36
N ILE A 200 40.63 -21.98 -11.58
CA ILE A 200 41.62 -22.71 -10.78
C ILE A 200 42.99 -22.46 -11.40
N VAL A 201 43.92 -21.95 -10.60
CA VAL A 201 45.33 -21.83 -11.00
C VAL A 201 46.11 -22.90 -10.24
N THR A 202 46.68 -23.85 -10.97
CA THR A 202 47.48 -24.92 -10.37
C THR A 202 48.95 -24.62 -10.56
N THR A 203 49.67 -24.42 -9.45
CA THR A 203 51.14 -24.28 -9.44
C THR A 203 51.78 -25.52 -8.81
N THR A 204 53.09 -25.66 -8.95
CA THR A 204 53.88 -26.73 -8.28
C THR A 204 53.84 -26.64 -6.74
N GLY A 205 53.34 -25.55 -6.16
CA GLY A 205 53.18 -25.35 -4.72
C GLY A 205 51.77 -25.63 -4.16
N GLY A 206 50.76 -25.90 -5.00
CA GLY A 206 49.37 -26.14 -4.58
C GLY A 206 48.32 -25.51 -5.50
N MET A 207 47.06 -25.92 -5.34
CA MET A 207 45.89 -25.38 -6.05
C MET A 207 45.33 -24.18 -5.29
N ASP A 208 45.07 -23.08 -6.02
CA ASP A 208 44.36 -21.92 -5.50
C ASP A 208 43.16 -21.60 -6.41
N VAL A 209 42.03 -21.21 -5.82
CA VAL A 209 40.77 -20.96 -6.55
C VAL A 209 40.40 -19.49 -6.40
N ILE A 210 40.36 -18.77 -7.53
CA ILE A 210 40.00 -17.35 -7.55
C ILE A 210 38.53 -17.21 -7.98
N PRO A 211 37.63 -16.71 -7.11
CA PRO A 211 36.23 -16.48 -7.47
C PRO A 211 36.10 -15.32 -8.47
N LEU A 212 35.25 -15.48 -9.48
CA LEU A 212 34.96 -14.44 -10.49
C LEU A 212 33.61 -13.76 -10.24
N ALA A 213 33.51 -12.47 -10.58
CA ALA A 213 32.24 -11.73 -10.53
C ALA A 213 31.31 -12.13 -11.70
N PRO A 214 29.98 -12.04 -11.53
CA PRO A 214 29.01 -12.34 -12.60
C PRO A 214 29.26 -11.46 -13.84
N GLY A 215 29.34 -12.09 -15.03
CA GLY A 215 29.59 -11.40 -16.31
C GLY A 215 31.03 -11.54 -16.86
N THR A 216 31.93 -12.20 -16.12
CA THR A 216 33.32 -12.39 -16.57
C THR A 216 33.42 -13.56 -17.57
N ILE A 217 33.85 -13.30 -18.82
CA ILE A 217 34.12 -14.34 -19.83
C ILE A 217 35.63 -14.60 -19.91
N VAL A 218 36.04 -15.86 -19.79
CA VAL A 218 37.43 -16.30 -19.94
C VAL A 218 37.57 -17.04 -21.27
N MET A 219 38.30 -16.47 -22.23
CA MET A 219 38.66 -17.15 -23.47
C MET A 219 40.06 -17.77 -23.37
N THR A 220 40.16 -19.09 -23.55
CA THR A 220 41.45 -19.77 -23.75
C THR A 220 41.72 -19.87 -25.25
N TYR A 221 42.86 -19.36 -25.72
CA TYR A 221 43.26 -19.53 -27.11
C TYR A 221 43.68 -20.98 -27.37
N ALA A 222 43.17 -21.58 -28.45
CA ALA A 222 43.54 -22.92 -28.89
C ALA A 222 44.76 -22.87 -29.83
N ASP A 223 45.73 -23.76 -29.54
CA ASP A 223 46.77 -24.36 -30.38
C ASP A 223 47.54 -23.50 -31.39
N CYS A 224 48.76 -23.08 -30.98
CA CYS A 224 49.89 -23.01 -31.91
C CYS A 224 50.72 -24.31 -31.80
N SER A 225 50.51 -25.23 -32.73
CA SER A 225 51.29 -26.45 -32.87
C SER A 225 52.59 -26.22 -33.66
N ALA A 226 53.52 -25.39 -33.13
CA ALA A 226 54.91 -25.30 -33.62
C ALA A 226 55.85 -24.70 -32.56
N PRO A 227 57.17 -25.03 -32.56
CA PRO A 227 58.11 -24.50 -31.57
C PRO A 227 58.32 -22.98 -31.75
N LEU A 228 58.36 -22.28 -30.61
CA LEU A 228 58.46 -20.84 -30.40
C LEU A 228 59.68 -20.18 -31.07
N GLY A 229 59.63 -19.99 -32.39
CA GLY A 229 60.65 -19.25 -33.14
C GLY A 229 60.16 -18.49 -34.37
N ALA A 230 58.85 -18.51 -34.69
CA ALA A 230 58.32 -17.97 -35.95
C ALA A 230 57.19 -16.93 -35.81
N CYS A 231 56.77 -16.55 -34.60
CA CYS A 231 55.84 -15.43 -34.40
C CYS A 231 56.63 -14.16 -34.09
N GLY A 232 56.99 -13.40 -35.12
CA GLY A 232 57.67 -12.11 -34.99
C GLY A 232 56.67 -10.99 -34.71
N GLY A 233 56.47 -10.66 -33.43
CA GLY A 233 55.73 -9.48 -32.95
C GLY A 233 55.16 -9.69 -31.55
N PRO A 234 55.13 -8.67 -30.66
CA PRO A 234 54.47 -8.79 -29.36
C PRO A 234 52.95 -8.97 -29.57
N ALA A 235 52.35 -9.93 -28.88
CA ALA A 235 50.90 -10.10 -28.86
C ALA A 235 50.26 -8.87 -28.20
N THR A 236 49.45 -8.13 -28.95
CA THR A 236 48.59 -7.10 -28.36
C THR A 236 47.33 -7.81 -27.88
N ILE A 237 47.17 -7.98 -26.58
CA ILE A 237 45.94 -8.52 -25.99
C ILE A 237 45.02 -7.32 -25.69
N ALA A 238 43.99 -7.12 -26.51
CA ALA A 238 42.90 -6.19 -26.19
C ALA A 238 41.84 -6.93 -25.37
N TYR A 239 41.61 -6.49 -24.13
CA TYR A 239 40.48 -6.96 -23.32
C TYR A 239 39.29 -6.04 -23.55
N ASN A 240 38.19 -6.60 -24.07
CA ASN A 240 36.92 -5.89 -24.19
C ASN A 240 36.10 -6.14 -22.91
N ILE A 241 35.88 -5.10 -22.10
CA ILE A 241 35.19 -5.20 -20.80
C ILE A 241 33.75 -4.67 -20.86
N ALA A 242 33.16 -4.49 -22.04
CA ALA A 242 31.73 -4.19 -22.16
C ALA A 242 31.15 -4.78 -23.46
N PRO A 243 29.97 -5.41 -23.43
CA PRO A 243 29.34 -5.92 -24.65
C PRO A 243 28.83 -4.83 -25.61
N CYS A 244 28.92 -3.53 -25.27
CA CYS A 244 28.59 -2.43 -26.16
C CYS A 244 29.41 -1.16 -25.88
N LEU A 245 30.35 -0.82 -26.77
CA LEU A 245 31.01 0.49 -26.83
C LEU A 245 30.48 1.25 -28.04
N ASP A 246 30.26 2.55 -27.88
CA ASP A 246 29.86 3.48 -28.93
C ASP A 246 31.11 3.86 -29.75
N VAL A 247 31.48 3.06 -30.74
CA VAL A 247 32.76 3.19 -31.47
C VAL A 247 32.79 4.28 -32.54
N ASP A 248 31.89 5.26 -32.51
CA ASP A 248 31.86 6.38 -33.48
C ASP A 248 33.12 7.31 -33.40
N GLY A 249 34.04 7.04 -32.47
CA GLY A 249 35.27 7.82 -32.27
C GLY A 249 36.62 7.12 -32.53
N VAL A 250 36.69 5.80 -32.76
CA VAL A 250 38.00 5.09 -32.82
C VAL A 250 38.36 4.66 -34.25
N ALA A 251 39.23 5.46 -34.86
CA ALA A 251 40.00 5.31 -36.09
C ALA A 251 39.96 3.99 -36.90
N ALA A 252 39.70 4.16 -38.21
CA ALA A 252 40.00 3.47 -39.48
C ALA A 252 40.86 2.18 -39.59
N ASN A 253 41.38 1.56 -38.54
CA ASN A 253 42.18 0.32 -38.64
C ASN A 253 41.55 -0.90 -37.93
N TRP A 254 40.30 -0.81 -37.49
CA TRP A 254 39.57 -1.94 -36.96
C TRP A 254 38.60 -2.47 -38.01
N ASN A 255 38.79 -3.72 -38.44
CA ASN A 255 37.79 -4.47 -39.19
C ASN A 255 36.83 -5.07 -38.16
N PRO A 256 35.63 -4.48 -37.92
CA PRO A 256 34.69 -5.05 -36.97
C PRO A 256 34.31 -6.46 -37.41
N VAL A 257 34.24 -7.38 -36.46
CA VAL A 257 33.71 -8.72 -36.73
C VAL A 257 32.27 -8.53 -37.25
N PRO A 258 31.91 -9.03 -38.45
CA PRO A 258 30.56 -8.87 -38.96
C PRO A 258 29.55 -9.53 -38.01
N GLY A 259 28.63 -8.74 -37.44
CA GLY A 259 27.50 -9.25 -36.66
C GLY A 259 27.32 -8.71 -35.25
N ILE A 260 28.12 -7.76 -34.76
CA ILE A 260 27.89 -7.08 -33.48
C ILE A 260 27.85 -5.57 -33.72
N MET A 261 26.71 -5.08 -34.23
CA MET A 261 26.37 -3.65 -34.16
C MET A 261 25.52 -3.45 -32.91
N CYS A 262 25.95 -2.59 -31.99
CA CYS A 262 25.10 -2.17 -30.88
C CYS A 262 24.09 -1.16 -31.42
N GLU A 263 22.99 -1.70 -31.95
CA GLU A 263 21.85 -0.89 -32.36
C GLU A 263 21.31 -0.18 -31.10
N LYS A 264 21.37 1.16 -31.13
CA LYS A 264 20.79 2.05 -30.11
C LYS A 264 19.26 1.96 -30.17
N GLY A 265 18.61 2.34 -29.08
CA GLY A 265 17.15 2.28 -28.96
C GLY A 265 16.66 3.07 -27.75
N ALA A 266 15.35 3.04 -27.51
CA ALA A 266 14.73 3.76 -26.41
C ALA A 266 15.06 3.12 -25.05
N CYS A 267 15.27 3.97 -24.06
CA CYS A 267 15.53 3.59 -22.68
C CYS A 267 14.50 4.22 -21.74
N CYS A 268 13.80 3.38 -20.97
CA CYS A 268 12.89 3.85 -19.93
C CYS A 268 13.64 4.03 -18.63
N LEU A 269 13.77 5.26 -18.18
CA LEU A 269 14.43 5.59 -16.93
C LEU A 269 13.48 5.41 -15.72
N PRO A 270 14.01 5.26 -14.50
CA PRO A 270 13.19 5.09 -13.28
C PRO A 270 12.29 6.27 -12.92
N ASP A 271 12.58 7.46 -13.45
CA ASP A 271 11.76 8.67 -13.29
C ASP A 271 10.60 8.73 -14.29
N GLY A 272 10.51 7.76 -15.20
CA GLY A 272 9.46 7.70 -16.22
C GLY A 272 9.85 8.32 -17.56
N ASP A 273 11.00 8.99 -17.64
CA ASP A 273 11.46 9.58 -18.88
C ASP A 273 11.89 8.49 -19.88
N CYS A 274 11.54 8.70 -21.15
CA CYS A 274 12.00 7.88 -22.26
C CYS A 274 13.14 8.61 -22.98
N GLU A 275 14.35 8.07 -22.91
CA GLU A 275 15.50 8.58 -23.66
C GLU A 275 15.69 7.81 -24.97
N GLU A 276 15.78 8.52 -26.08
CA GLU A 276 16.05 7.92 -27.40
C GLU A 276 17.54 7.67 -27.63
N ASN A 277 17.85 6.77 -28.55
CA ASN A 277 19.21 6.50 -29.04
C ASN A 277 20.21 6.14 -27.92
N VAL A 278 19.75 5.41 -26.89
CA VAL A 278 20.58 4.96 -25.78
C VAL A 278 21.12 3.56 -26.07
N ALA A 279 22.41 3.33 -25.83
CA ALA A 279 22.98 1.98 -25.93
C ALA A 279 22.46 1.07 -24.78
N PRO A 280 22.26 -0.25 -25.00
CA PRO A 280 21.69 -1.15 -23.99
C PRO A 280 22.43 -1.11 -22.64
N GLY A 281 23.76 -1.07 -22.67
CA GLY A 281 24.59 -1.00 -21.46
C GLY A 281 24.47 0.35 -20.74
N CYS A 282 24.30 1.44 -21.48
CA CYS A 282 24.08 2.77 -20.90
C CYS A 282 22.72 2.82 -20.19
N CYS A 283 21.70 2.26 -20.81
CA CYS A 283 20.36 2.22 -20.24
C CYS A 283 20.34 1.50 -18.89
N VAL A 284 20.89 0.28 -18.83
CA VAL A 284 20.97 -0.50 -17.59
C VAL A 284 21.84 0.18 -16.54
N SER A 285 22.95 0.83 -16.93
CA SER A 285 23.83 1.52 -15.99
C SER A 285 23.17 2.73 -15.31
N ARG A 286 22.19 3.35 -15.96
CA ARG A 286 21.35 4.43 -15.41
C ARG A 286 20.15 3.89 -14.61
N GLY A 287 20.06 2.57 -14.44
CA GLY A 287 18.93 1.90 -13.79
C GLY A 287 17.69 1.81 -14.68
N GLY A 288 17.79 2.16 -15.96
CA GLY A 288 16.68 2.12 -16.91
C GLY A 288 16.50 0.73 -17.56
N THR A 289 15.36 0.56 -18.21
CA THR A 289 15.01 -0.65 -18.98
C THR A 289 15.11 -0.38 -20.47
N TYR A 290 15.95 -1.17 -21.16
CA TYR A 290 16.15 -1.03 -22.59
C TYR A 290 15.00 -1.67 -23.37
N LEU A 291 14.32 -0.88 -24.21
CA LEU A 291 13.12 -1.32 -24.94
C LEU A 291 13.43 -2.15 -26.19
N GLY A 292 14.70 -2.24 -26.58
CA GLY A 292 15.17 -2.98 -27.74
C GLY A 292 15.80 -2.09 -28.81
N ALA A 293 16.57 -2.71 -29.69
CA ALA A 293 17.21 -2.03 -30.81
C ALA A 293 16.20 -1.35 -31.75
N ALA A 294 16.55 -0.16 -32.25
CA ALA A 294 15.75 0.66 -33.16
C ALA A 294 14.33 0.97 -32.65
N THR A 295 14.14 0.98 -31.33
CA THR A 295 12.91 1.50 -30.72
C THR A 295 13.03 3.00 -30.50
N GLU A 296 11.97 3.74 -30.81
CA GLU A 296 11.85 5.19 -30.58
C GLU A 296 10.90 5.45 -29.41
N CYS A 297 11.03 6.61 -28.77
CA CYS A 297 10.10 7.04 -27.75
C CYS A 297 8.80 7.50 -28.41
N MET A 298 7.68 7.06 -27.86
CA MET A 298 6.35 7.49 -28.27
C MET A 298 5.92 8.71 -27.47
N THR A 299 4.89 9.39 -27.97
CA THR A 299 4.28 10.50 -27.24
C THR A 299 3.79 10.02 -25.87
N PRO A 300 4.09 10.73 -24.77
CA PRO A 300 3.56 10.38 -23.46
C PRO A 300 2.03 10.31 -23.46
N GLU A 301 1.51 9.31 -22.77
CA GLU A 301 0.09 9.03 -22.57
C GLU A 301 -0.17 8.83 -21.08
N ALA A 302 -1.43 8.92 -20.65
CA ALA A 302 -1.79 8.67 -19.26
C ALA A 302 -1.40 7.24 -18.87
N CYS A 303 -0.50 7.12 -17.90
CA CYS A 303 -0.07 5.86 -17.32
C CYS A 303 -0.75 5.65 -15.97
N CYS A 304 -1.65 4.67 -15.92
CA CYS A 304 -2.46 4.38 -14.74
C CYS A 304 -1.82 3.29 -13.90
N PHE A 305 -1.48 3.64 -12.66
CA PHE A 305 -0.90 2.71 -11.70
C PHE A 305 -1.98 2.02 -10.83
N PRO A 306 -1.70 0.83 -10.28
CA PRO A 306 -2.64 0.12 -9.42
C PRO A 306 -3.10 0.87 -8.15
N ASP A 307 -2.35 1.89 -7.72
CA ASP A 307 -2.70 2.74 -6.58
C ASP A 307 -3.62 3.92 -6.94
N GLY A 308 -3.99 4.06 -8.21
CA GLY A 308 -4.81 5.15 -8.73
C GLY A 308 -4.04 6.43 -9.06
N SER A 309 -2.72 6.43 -8.88
CA SER A 309 -1.87 7.50 -9.39
C SER A 309 -1.80 7.46 -10.92
N CYS A 310 -1.65 8.64 -11.51
CA CYS A 310 -1.49 8.84 -12.94
C CYS A 310 -0.20 9.62 -13.20
N GLN A 311 0.60 9.16 -14.16
CA GLN A 311 1.73 9.92 -14.70
C GLN A 311 1.69 9.89 -16.22
N ASP A 312 2.06 10.99 -16.88
CA ASP A 312 2.17 11.01 -18.34
C ASP A 312 3.49 10.35 -18.75
N LEU A 313 3.45 9.08 -19.16
CA LEU A 313 4.64 8.28 -19.53
C LEU A 313 4.56 7.81 -20.97
N ASP A 314 5.71 7.54 -21.58
CA ASP A 314 5.77 6.74 -22.81
C ASP A 314 5.00 5.41 -22.60
N PRO A 315 4.12 4.98 -23.51
CA PRO A 315 3.29 3.78 -23.34
C PRO A 315 4.07 2.49 -23.03
N ARG A 316 5.31 2.35 -23.53
CA ARG A 316 6.17 1.18 -23.24
C ARG A 316 6.88 1.35 -21.90
N CYS A 317 7.24 2.57 -21.52
CA CYS A 317 7.74 2.86 -20.18
C CYS A 317 6.66 2.68 -19.12
N CYS A 318 5.41 2.99 -19.44
CA CYS A 318 4.26 2.76 -18.58
C CYS A 318 4.11 1.27 -18.20
N VAL A 319 4.11 0.38 -19.20
CA VAL A 319 4.03 -1.08 -18.96
C VAL A 319 5.23 -1.57 -18.16
N THR A 320 6.41 -1.02 -18.43
CA THR A 320 7.66 -1.38 -17.73
C THR A 320 7.64 -0.95 -16.27
N ALA A 321 7.02 0.21 -15.98
CA ALA A 321 6.80 0.72 -14.63
C ALA A 321 5.66 0.01 -13.89
N GLY A 322 4.97 -0.95 -14.53
CA GLY A 322 3.86 -1.71 -13.96
C GLY A 322 2.50 -1.00 -14.01
N GLY A 323 2.38 0.05 -14.83
CA GLY A 323 1.12 0.72 -15.13
C GLY A 323 0.47 0.26 -16.43
N SER A 324 -0.75 0.73 -16.69
CA SER A 324 -1.50 0.52 -17.94
C SER A 324 -1.57 1.83 -18.73
N PRO A 325 -1.19 1.87 -20.02
CA PRO A 325 -1.36 3.04 -20.88
C PRO A 325 -2.83 3.18 -21.34
N ASP A 326 -3.44 4.35 -21.13
CA ASP A 326 -4.85 4.63 -21.41
C ASP A 326 -5.05 5.68 -22.54
N GLY A 327 -4.11 5.72 -23.49
CA GLY A 327 -4.21 6.54 -24.69
C GLY A 327 -3.91 8.04 -24.50
N PRO A 328 -4.11 8.85 -25.54
CA PRO A 328 -3.77 10.27 -25.53
C PRO A 328 -4.69 11.07 -24.59
N GLY A 329 -4.13 11.47 -23.46
CA GLY A 329 -4.73 12.31 -22.43
C GLY A 329 -3.66 12.62 -21.39
N ALA A 330 -3.60 13.86 -20.90
CA ALA A 330 -2.71 14.22 -19.82
C ALA A 330 -3.39 13.93 -18.48
N CYS A 331 -2.66 13.43 -17.50
CA CYS A 331 -3.15 13.28 -16.13
C CYS A 331 -3.75 14.61 -15.63
N VAL A 332 -5.01 14.56 -15.21
CA VAL A 332 -5.74 15.69 -14.63
C VAL A 332 -5.82 15.53 -13.10
N PRO A 333 -6.26 16.57 -12.36
CA PRO A 333 -6.37 16.47 -10.91
C PRO A 333 -7.24 15.28 -10.48
N PRO A 334 -6.80 14.47 -9.50
CA PRO A 334 -7.58 13.34 -9.01
C PRO A 334 -8.95 13.76 -8.49
N GLU A 335 -9.96 12.94 -8.77
CA GLU A 335 -11.31 13.06 -8.24
C GLU A 335 -11.70 11.79 -7.49
N ALA A 336 -12.87 11.77 -6.84
CA ALA A 336 -13.36 10.55 -6.24
C ALA A 336 -13.67 9.53 -7.34
N CYS A 337 -13.08 8.35 -7.23
CA CYS A 337 -13.31 7.21 -8.10
C CYS A 337 -14.03 6.12 -7.32
N CYS A 338 -15.17 5.68 -7.86
CA CYS A 338 -16.00 4.69 -7.20
C CYS A 338 -15.75 3.29 -7.76
N LEU A 339 -15.08 2.44 -6.99
CA LEU A 339 -14.81 1.07 -7.43
C LEU A 339 -16.09 0.21 -7.35
N PRO A 340 -16.21 -0.87 -8.15
CA PRO A 340 -17.33 -1.81 -8.06
C PRO A 340 -17.54 -2.45 -6.67
N SER A 341 -16.49 -2.45 -5.84
CA SER A 341 -16.53 -2.89 -4.44
C SER A 341 -17.19 -1.89 -3.49
N GLY A 342 -17.49 -0.67 -3.96
CA GLY A 342 -18.00 0.44 -3.15
C GLY A 342 -16.92 1.26 -2.45
N VAL A 343 -15.65 0.85 -2.56
CA VAL A 343 -14.50 1.61 -2.06
C VAL A 343 -14.29 2.86 -2.90
N CYS A 344 -14.11 3.99 -2.22
CA CYS A 344 -13.72 5.25 -2.85
C CYS A 344 -12.19 5.40 -2.82
N VAL A 345 -11.58 5.63 -3.97
CA VAL A 345 -10.17 6.03 -4.09
C VAL A 345 -10.08 7.39 -4.77
N MET A 346 -9.06 8.19 -4.44
CA MET A 346 -8.76 9.38 -5.21
C MET A 346 -7.95 8.95 -6.43
N ALA A 347 -8.54 9.00 -7.62
CA ALA A 347 -7.88 8.62 -8.85
C ALA A 347 -8.16 9.64 -9.96
N ASP A 348 -7.29 9.69 -10.94
CA ASP A 348 -7.55 10.40 -12.19
C ASP A 348 -8.85 9.86 -12.85
N PRO A 349 -9.70 10.71 -13.46
CA PRO A 349 -10.95 10.27 -14.10
C PRO A 349 -10.77 9.18 -15.17
N PHE A 350 -9.67 9.23 -15.93
CA PHE A 350 -9.35 8.22 -16.95
C PHE A 350 -8.93 6.92 -16.28
N CYS A 351 -7.97 6.99 -15.35
CA CYS A 351 -7.56 5.82 -14.57
C CYS A 351 -8.70 5.20 -13.74
N CYS A 352 -9.72 5.98 -13.40
CA CYS A 352 -10.88 5.49 -12.71
C CYS A 352 -11.69 4.52 -13.57
N THR A 353 -11.95 4.84 -14.85
CA THR A 353 -12.74 3.98 -15.73
C THR A 353 -11.97 2.76 -16.21
N ASP A 354 -10.65 2.82 -16.15
CA ASP A 354 -9.77 1.85 -16.79
C ASP A 354 -9.28 0.74 -15.86
N ALA A 355 -8.75 -0.33 -16.48
CA ALA A 355 -8.18 -1.45 -15.74
C ALA A 355 -6.82 -1.01 -15.15
N PRO A 356 -6.62 -1.12 -13.83
CA PRO A 356 -7.21 -2.15 -12.97
C PRO A 356 -8.42 -1.72 -12.11
N LEU A 357 -8.79 -0.45 -12.10
CA LEU A 357 -9.79 0.07 -11.16
C LEU A 357 -11.23 -0.25 -11.59
N ASN A 358 -11.55 -0.18 -12.88
CA ASN A 358 -12.90 -0.42 -13.42
C ASN A 358 -14.00 0.32 -12.63
N GLY A 359 -13.67 1.50 -12.12
CA GLY A 359 -14.52 2.35 -11.31
C GLY A 359 -15.30 3.37 -12.11
N MET A 360 -16.09 4.18 -11.40
CA MET A 360 -16.89 5.24 -11.98
C MET A 360 -16.44 6.62 -11.44
N PRO A 361 -15.99 7.54 -12.30
CA PRO A 361 -15.60 8.89 -11.90
C PRO A 361 -16.79 9.66 -11.34
N GLN A 362 -16.58 10.41 -10.25
CA GLN A 362 -17.64 11.17 -9.58
C GLN A 362 -17.70 12.64 -10.04
N GLY A 363 -16.77 13.05 -10.89
CA GLY A 363 -16.67 14.38 -11.46
C GLY A 363 -15.71 15.31 -10.71
N PRO A 364 -15.29 16.42 -11.35
CA PRO A 364 -14.22 17.26 -10.86
C PRO A 364 -14.52 17.90 -9.50
N GLY A 365 -13.53 17.98 -8.61
CA GLY A 365 -13.65 18.60 -7.29
C GLY A 365 -14.31 17.71 -6.22
N THR A 366 -14.67 16.47 -6.56
CA THR A 366 -15.09 15.47 -5.57
C THR A 366 -13.90 14.92 -4.81
N THR A 367 -14.08 14.60 -3.53
CA THR A 367 -13.06 13.91 -2.72
C THR A 367 -13.68 12.75 -1.95
N CYS A 368 -12.91 11.68 -1.73
CA CYS A 368 -13.32 10.58 -0.85
C CYS A 368 -13.48 11.02 0.62
N GLY A 369 -13.02 12.23 0.98
CA GLY A 369 -13.24 12.84 2.30
C GLY A 369 -14.68 13.27 2.57
N MET A 370 -15.53 13.33 1.54
CA MET A 370 -16.99 13.50 1.71
C MET A 370 -17.71 12.15 1.93
N ALA A 371 -17.01 11.16 2.48
CA ALA A 371 -17.60 9.87 2.78
C ALA A 371 -18.61 9.97 3.93
N GLY A 372 -19.65 9.16 3.82
CA GLY A 372 -20.66 8.93 4.83
C GLY A 372 -21.10 7.47 4.79
N ALA A 373 -21.86 7.06 5.79
CA ALA A 373 -22.42 5.73 5.86
C ALA A 373 -23.33 5.48 4.65
N CYS A 374 -23.06 4.39 3.95
CA CYS A 374 -23.92 3.86 2.91
C CYS A 374 -24.47 2.50 3.33
N CYS A 375 -25.80 2.42 3.42
CA CYS A 375 -26.47 1.17 3.70
C CYS A 375 -26.78 0.42 2.41
N LEU A 376 -26.09 -0.69 2.16
CA LEU A 376 -26.30 -1.52 0.97
C LEU A 376 -27.50 -2.47 1.13
N PRO A 377 -28.10 -2.98 0.04
CA PRO A 377 -29.23 -3.92 0.10
C PRO A 377 -28.95 -5.26 0.79
N ASN A 378 -27.66 -5.61 0.98
CA ASN A 378 -27.23 -6.79 1.74
C ASN A 378 -27.01 -6.50 3.23
N ASP A 379 -27.50 -5.36 3.71
CA ASP A 379 -27.40 -4.86 5.08
C ASP A 379 -25.96 -4.56 5.55
N ASN A 380 -25.01 -4.49 4.62
CA ASN A 380 -23.65 -4.07 4.93
C ASN A 380 -23.54 -2.53 4.87
N CYS A 381 -22.86 -1.95 5.85
CA CYS A 381 -22.55 -0.53 5.85
C CYS A 381 -21.12 -0.31 5.37
N ILE A 382 -20.94 0.54 4.36
CA ILE A 382 -19.62 0.98 3.91
C ILE A 382 -19.50 2.50 4.01
N MET A 383 -18.31 2.99 4.34
CA MET A 383 -17.99 4.41 4.24
C MET A 383 -17.67 4.73 2.79
N THR A 384 -18.56 5.46 2.13
CA THR A 384 -18.40 5.83 0.72
C THR A 384 -19.05 7.17 0.43
N THR A 385 -18.94 7.70 -0.79
CA THR A 385 -19.59 8.97 -1.15
C THR A 385 -21.07 8.77 -1.46
N GLN A 386 -21.85 9.86 -1.50
CA GLN A 386 -23.28 9.79 -1.82
C GLN A 386 -23.55 9.07 -3.14
N ALA A 387 -22.83 9.45 -4.19
CA ALA A 387 -23.07 8.91 -5.52
C ALA A 387 -22.57 7.46 -5.65
N CYS A 388 -21.48 7.10 -4.97
CA CYS A 388 -21.09 5.69 -4.80
C CYS A 388 -22.18 4.85 -4.16
N CYS A 389 -22.79 5.38 -3.10
CA CYS A 389 -23.82 4.67 -2.38
C CYS A 389 -25.06 4.39 -3.24
N LEU A 390 -25.53 5.42 -3.94
CA LEU A 390 -26.68 5.31 -4.83
C LEU A 390 -26.41 4.33 -5.99
N ASN A 391 -25.19 4.33 -6.54
CA ASN A 391 -24.79 3.39 -7.60
C ASN A 391 -24.74 1.94 -7.12
N ALA A 392 -24.32 1.69 -5.88
CA ALA A 392 -24.35 0.37 -5.28
C ALA A 392 -25.77 -0.08 -4.86
N GLY A 393 -26.81 0.69 -5.20
CA GLY A 393 -28.19 0.44 -4.81
C GLY A 393 -28.48 0.69 -3.33
N GLY A 394 -27.56 1.35 -2.63
CA GLY A 394 -27.67 1.65 -1.22
C GLY A 394 -28.33 3.00 -0.92
N VAL A 395 -28.56 3.25 0.38
CA VAL A 395 -29.12 4.51 0.90
C VAL A 395 -28.05 5.28 1.65
N PHE A 396 -27.70 6.47 1.14
CA PHE A 396 -26.66 7.34 1.71
C PHE A 396 -27.21 8.15 2.88
N GLN A 397 -26.46 8.18 3.99
CA GLN A 397 -26.93 8.81 5.24
C GLN A 397 -26.41 10.23 5.49
N GLY A 398 -25.57 10.74 4.59
CA GLY A 398 -24.97 12.06 4.71
C GLY A 398 -23.50 12.00 5.07
N VAL A 399 -22.78 13.06 4.67
CA VAL A 399 -21.32 13.18 4.87
C VAL A 399 -20.97 13.18 6.36
N GLY A 400 -19.96 12.42 6.75
CA GLY A 400 -19.44 12.37 8.12
C GLY A 400 -20.23 11.48 9.08
N VAL A 401 -21.32 10.84 8.64
CA VAL A 401 -21.99 9.78 9.41
C VAL A 401 -21.13 8.51 9.33
N PRO A 402 -20.56 7.99 10.43
CA PRO A 402 -19.78 6.75 10.42
C PRO A 402 -20.68 5.52 10.28
N CYS A 403 -20.13 4.40 9.79
CA CYS A 403 -20.76 3.09 9.91
C CYS A 403 -20.57 2.55 11.33
N ASP A 404 -21.53 2.82 12.21
CA ASP A 404 -21.46 2.39 13.61
C ASP A 404 -22.31 1.13 13.80
N MET A 405 -21.63 -0.02 13.81
CA MET A 405 -22.28 -1.32 13.99
C MET A 405 -22.83 -1.47 15.41
N GLN A 406 -24.08 -1.89 15.50
CA GLN A 406 -24.79 -2.11 16.74
C GLN A 406 -25.82 -3.23 16.61
N ALA A 407 -26.33 -3.74 17.73
CA ALA A 407 -27.41 -4.71 17.69
C ALA A 407 -28.69 -4.05 17.15
N CYS A 408 -29.28 -4.70 16.15
CA CYS A 408 -30.54 -4.32 15.54
C CYS A 408 -31.59 -5.37 15.87
N CYS A 409 -32.65 -4.93 16.54
CA CYS A 409 -33.70 -5.77 17.10
C CYS A 409 -34.95 -5.70 16.24
N PHE A 410 -35.38 -6.84 15.71
CA PHE A 410 -36.55 -6.91 14.83
C PHE A 410 -37.80 -7.33 15.60
N PRO A 411 -39.01 -6.97 15.12
CA PRO A 411 -40.26 -7.36 15.77
C PRO A 411 -40.50 -8.87 15.88
N ASP A 412 -39.82 -9.67 15.08
CA ASP A 412 -39.87 -11.15 15.13
C ASP A 412 -38.95 -11.75 16.21
N GLY A 413 -38.26 -10.92 16.99
CA GLY A 413 -37.30 -11.32 18.02
C GLY A 413 -35.90 -11.62 17.48
N SER A 414 -35.69 -11.56 16.17
CA SER A 414 -34.36 -11.74 15.59
C SER A 414 -33.47 -10.53 15.91
N CYS A 415 -32.16 -10.80 16.03
CA CYS A 415 -31.14 -9.79 16.23
C CYS A 415 -30.07 -9.92 15.16
N ARG A 416 -29.74 -8.81 14.50
CA ARG A 416 -28.63 -8.72 13.55
C ARG A 416 -27.73 -7.56 13.93
N VAL A 417 -26.42 -7.68 13.75
CA VAL A 417 -25.51 -6.53 13.96
C VAL A 417 -25.52 -5.70 12.70
N LEU A 418 -26.16 -4.53 12.75
CA LEU A 418 -26.31 -3.59 11.65
C LEU A 418 -25.87 -2.20 12.09
N ASP A 419 -25.53 -1.35 11.12
CA ASP A 419 -25.45 0.08 11.38
C ASP A 419 -26.79 0.61 11.92
N GLY A 420 -26.75 1.62 12.78
CA GLY A 420 -27.96 2.14 13.43
C GLY A 420 -29.02 2.64 12.46
N VAL A 421 -28.63 3.15 11.30
CA VAL A 421 -29.55 3.62 10.28
C VAL A 421 -29.98 2.49 9.34
N CYS A 422 -29.08 1.56 9.01
CA CYS A 422 -29.47 0.31 8.36
C CYS A 422 -30.55 -0.43 9.14
N CYS A 423 -30.41 -0.44 10.47
CA CYS A 423 -31.37 -1.07 11.36
C CYS A 423 -32.78 -0.48 11.21
N LEU A 424 -32.89 0.85 11.23
CA LEU A 424 -34.17 1.55 11.06
C LEU A 424 -34.79 1.28 9.68
N ASN A 425 -33.98 1.30 8.62
CA ASN A 425 -34.45 1.05 7.26
C ASN A 425 -34.92 -0.39 7.04
N ALA A 426 -34.30 -1.35 7.73
CA ALA A 426 -34.72 -2.75 7.73
C ALA A 426 -35.99 -3.00 8.59
N GLY A 427 -36.55 -1.97 9.23
CA GLY A 427 -37.71 -2.08 10.13
C GLY A 427 -37.36 -2.58 11.53
N GLY A 428 -36.08 -2.60 11.89
CA GLY A 428 -35.60 -2.93 13.22
C GLY A 428 -35.38 -1.70 14.11
N ARG A 429 -35.17 -1.95 15.40
CA ARG A 429 -34.89 -0.93 16.42
C ARG A 429 -33.43 -1.03 16.89
N PRO A 430 -32.66 0.07 16.81
CA PRO A 430 -31.27 0.08 17.24
C PRO A 430 -31.10 0.00 18.77
N ALA A 431 -30.24 -0.89 19.27
CA ALA A 431 -29.97 -1.07 20.70
C ALA A 431 -28.89 -0.14 21.28
N GLY A 432 -28.28 0.70 20.45
CA GLY A 432 -27.25 1.66 20.83
C GLY A 432 -25.83 1.20 20.47
N LEU A 433 -24.89 2.14 20.42
CA LEU A 433 -23.53 1.93 19.91
C LEU A 433 -22.80 0.81 20.67
N ASN A 434 -21.97 0.04 19.96
CA ASN A 434 -21.16 -1.07 20.50
C ASN A 434 -21.95 -2.22 21.15
N THR A 435 -23.26 -2.27 20.94
CA THR A 435 -24.05 -3.45 21.32
C THR A 435 -23.85 -4.55 20.27
N THR A 436 -23.87 -5.81 20.71
CA THR A 436 -23.75 -6.98 19.82
C THR A 436 -24.94 -7.91 20.01
N CYS A 437 -25.25 -8.70 18.97
CA CYS A 437 -26.22 -9.77 19.09
C CYS A 437 -25.55 -10.97 19.77
N ALA A 438 -25.66 -11.04 21.09
CA ALA A 438 -25.44 -12.29 21.80
C ALA A 438 -26.59 -13.28 21.49
N PRO A 439 -26.40 -14.60 21.70
CA PRO A 439 -27.47 -15.58 21.53
C PRO A 439 -28.73 -15.18 22.30
N ALA A 440 -29.90 -15.53 21.77
CA ALA A 440 -31.15 -15.29 22.46
C ALA A 440 -31.10 -15.86 23.89
N THR A 441 -31.48 -15.02 24.85
CA THR A 441 -31.66 -15.37 26.27
C THR A 441 -33.13 -15.23 26.61
N LYS A 442 -33.56 -15.76 27.76
CA LYS A 442 -34.89 -15.43 28.29
C LYS A 442 -34.96 -13.94 28.57
N CYS A 443 -35.95 -13.28 27.98
CA CYS A 443 -36.28 -11.90 28.28
C CYS A 443 -37.61 -11.84 29.02
N CYS A 444 -37.56 -11.38 30.27
CA CYS A 444 -38.75 -11.16 31.08
C CYS A 444 -39.18 -9.71 30.97
N LEU A 445 -40.25 -9.47 30.21
CA LEU A 445 -40.82 -8.14 30.06
C LEU A 445 -41.59 -7.71 31.32
N PRO A 446 -41.76 -6.40 31.57
CA PRO A 446 -42.50 -5.91 32.73
C PRO A 446 -43.97 -6.33 32.79
N ASP A 447 -44.56 -6.73 31.65
CA ASP A 447 -45.93 -7.24 31.56
C ASP A 447 -46.02 -8.75 31.86
N GLY A 448 -44.90 -9.40 32.18
CA GLY A 448 -44.84 -10.83 32.47
C GLY A 448 -44.60 -11.72 31.25
N THR A 449 -44.60 -11.16 30.04
CA THR A 449 -44.33 -11.93 28.82
C THR A 449 -42.87 -12.38 28.80
N CYS A 450 -42.65 -13.67 28.55
CA CYS A 450 -41.32 -14.20 28.25
C CYS A 450 -41.12 -14.26 26.74
N MET A 451 -40.04 -13.66 26.24
CA MET A 451 -39.61 -13.78 24.85
C MET A 451 -38.14 -14.21 24.76
N ASP A 452 -37.81 -15.01 23.75
CA ASP A 452 -36.42 -15.40 23.46
C ASP A 452 -35.71 -14.28 22.68
N LEU A 453 -35.23 -13.27 23.41
CA LEU A 453 -34.57 -12.09 22.83
C LEU A 453 -33.08 -12.07 23.14
N ALA A 454 -32.28 -11.55 22.22
CA ALA A 454 -30.90 -11.20 22.53
C ALA A 454 -30.86 -10.19 23.70
N PRO A 455 -29.86 -10.24 24.59
CA PRO A 455 -29.78 -9.36 25.76
C PRO A 455 -29.94 -7.87 25.46
N ALA A 456 -29.36 -7.39 24.35
CA ALA A 456 -29.48 -6.01 23.91
C ALA A 456 -30.92 -5.64 23.50
N CYS A 457 -31.64 -6.59 22.88
CA CYS A 457 -33.06 -6.42 22.53
C CYS A 457 -33.96 -6.49 23.75
N CYS A 458 -33.64 -7.37 24.69
CA CYS A 458 -34.37 -7.44 25.95
C CYS A 458 -34.32 -6.13 26.73
N ALA A 459 -33.11 -5.54 26.84
CA ALA A 459 -32.93 -4.25 27.51
C ALA A 459 -33.69 -3.10 26.82
N LEU A 460 -33.79 -3.11 25.49
CA LEU A 460 -34.53 -2.12 24.71
C LEU A 460 -36.04 -2.12 24.99
N ASP A 461 -36.59 -3.29 25.27
CA ASP A 461 -38.01 -3.49 25.60
C ASP A 461 -38.28 -3.35 27.10
N GLY A 462 -37.26 -2.92 27.87
CA GLY A 462 -37.35 -2.75 29.32
C GLY A 462 -37.39 -4.07 30.09
N GLY A 463 -37.07 -5.18 29.44
CA GLY A 463 -37.05 -6.50 30.04
C GLY A 463 -35.73 -6.82 30.75
N GLN A 464 -35.80 -7.83 31.61
CA GLN A 464 -34.63 -8.39 32.29
C GLN A 464 -34.17 -9.67 31.60
N SER A 465 -32.91 -9.69 31.18
CA SER A 465 -32.29 -10.89 30.60
C SER A 465 -31.87 -11.86 31.70
N ILE A 466 -32.38 -13.09 31.67
CA ILE A 466 -31.98 -14.17 32.58
C ILE A 466 -31.08 -15.15 31.83
N ALA A 467 -29.94 -15.49 32.42
CA ALA A 467 -29.00 -16.44 31.82
C ALA A 467 -29.58 -17.87 31.88
N GLY A 468 -29.96 -18.44 30.73
CA GLY A 468 -30.57 -19.77 30.68
C GLY A 468 -31.24 -20.09 29.34
N ALA A 469 -31.71 -21.34 29.19
CA ALA A 469 -32.38 -21.85 27.98
C ALA A 469 -33.71 -21.13 27.67
N GLN A 470 -34.33 -21.41 26.53
CA GLN A 470 -35.51 -20.73 25.98
C GLN A 470 -36.70 -20.61 26.95
N CYS A 471 -37.57 -19.63 26.71
CA CYS A 471 -38.85 -19.48 27.41
C CYS A 471 -39.61 -20.80 27.50
N GLN A 472 -40.12 -21.08 28.69
CA GLN A 472 -40.93 -22.24 29.01
C GLN A 472 -42.42 -21.88 28.94
N GLN A 473 -43.26 -22.90 29.03
CA GLN A 473 -44.70 -22.70 29.13
C GLN A 473 -45.01 -21.91 30.41
N PRO A 474 -45.95 -20.95 30.36
CA PRO A 474 -46.39 -20.23 31.54
C PRO A 474 -46.84 -21.17 32.65
N THR A 475 -46.62 -20.74 33.89
CA THR A 475 -47.06 -21.40 35.11
C THR A 475 -47.66 -20.36 36.05
N LYS A 476 -48.38 -20.82 37.05
CA LYS A 476 -48.95 -19.99 38.10
C LYS A 476 -47.83 -19.30 38.88
N CYS A 477 -47.83 -17.98 38.84
CA CYS A 477 -46.97 -17.12 39.63
C CYS A 477 -47.77 -16.44 40.74
N CYS A 478 -47.37 -16.66 41.99
CA CYS A 478 -48.01 -16.04 43.15
C CYS A 478 -47.10 -14.96 43.75
N PHE A 479 -47.59 -13.73 43.79
CA PHE A 479 -46.86 -12.62 44.40
C PHE A 479 -47.18 -12.47 45.90
N PRO A 480 -46.31 -11.81 46.69
CA PRO A 480 -46.54 -11.59 48.12
C PRO A 480 -47.80 -10.76 48.44
N ASP A 481 -48.24 -9.91 47.51
CA ASP A 481 -49.50 -9.16 47.62
C ASP A 481 -50.74 -10.04 47.34
N GLY A 482 -50.52 -11.33 47.07
CA GLY A 482 -51.52 -12.33 46.76
C GLY A 482 -52.00 -12.29 45.33
N THR A 483 -51.48 -11.42 44.45
CA THR A 483 -51.86 -11.45 43.02
C THR A 483 -51.37 -12.73 42.34
N CYS A 484 -52.16 -13.22 41.38
CA CYS A 484 -51.85 -14.39 40.56
C CYS A 484 -51.68 -13.98 39.10
N GLN A 485 -50.56 -14.36 38.48
CA GLN A 485 -50.34 -14.18 37.05
C GLN A 485 -49.79 -15.47 36.43
N ASP A 486 -50.12 -15.71 35.16
CA ASP A 486 -49.59 -16.85 34.40
C ASP A 486 -48.29 -16.43 33.71
N LEU A 487 -47.15 -16.69 34.34
CA LEU A 487 -45.81 -16.23 33.91
C LEU A 487 -44.87 -17.39 33.62
N ASP A 488 -43.83 -17.18 32.79
CA ASP A 488 -42.71 -18.13 32.74
C ASP A 488 -42.12 -18.32 34.17
N PRO A 489 -41.78 -19.55 34.60
CA PRO A 489 -41.29 -19.81 35.95
C PRO A 489 -40.09 -18.94 36.35
N ASP A 490 -39.14 -18.72 35.46
CA ASP A 490 -37.96 -17.92 35.77
C ASP A 490 -38.30 -16.42 35.78
N CYS A 491 -39.25 -15.98 34.96
CA CYS A 491 -39.77 -14.61 35.02
C CYS A 491 -40.57 -14.33 36.29
N CYS A 492 -41.32 -15.33 36.78
CA CYS A 492 -42.00 -15.25 38.06
C CYS A 492 -41.00 -15.00 39.19
N ASP A 493 -39.96 -15.84 39.26
CA ASP A 493 -38.93 -15.74 40.29
C ASP A 493 -38.17 -14.40 40.18
N ALA A 494 -37.87 -13.93 38.96
CA ALA A 494 -37.19 -12.65 38.72
C ALA A 494 -38.02 -11.42 39.13
N GLN A 495 -39.34 -11.50 39.05
CA GLN A 495 -40.26 -10.45 39.52
C GLN A 495 -40.57 -10.57 41.03
N GLY A 496 -39.98 -11.53 41.74
CA GLY A 496 -40.19 -11.74 43.17
C GLY A 496 -41.47 -12.51 43.52
N GLY A 497 -42.07 -13.19 42.55
CA GLY A 497 -43.14 -14.16 42.79
C GLY A 497 -42.60 -15.56 43.03
N GLU A 498 -43.47 -16.46 43.52
CA GLU A 498 -43.20 -17.89 43.63
C GLU A 498 -43.93 -18.67 42.54
N SER A 499 -43.17 -19.41 41.73
CA SER A 499 -43.70 -20.24 40.66
C SER A 499 -44.21 -21.59 41.16
N ILE A 500 -45.46 -21.93 40.83
CA ILE A 500 -46.08 -23.23 41.14
C ILE A 500 -46.17 -24.04 39.85
N ALA A 501 -45.21 -24.94 39.64
CA ALA A 501 -45.05 -25.70 38.41
C ALA A 501 -46.31 -26.49 37.98
N GLY A 502 -46.73 -26.31 36.72
CA GLY A 502 -47.78 -27.11 36.08
C GLY A 502 -49.21 -26.73 36.44
N ALA A 503 -49.40 -25.60 37.14
CA ALA A 503 -50.70 -24.99 37.37
C ALA A 503 -50.79 -23.67 36.61
N MET A 504 -51.99 -23.25 36.23
CA MET A 504 -52.31 -21.87 35.80
C MET A 504 -53.17 -21.22 36.89
N CYS A 505 -53.29 -19.90 36.88
CA CYS A 505 -54.22 -19.18 37.73
C CYS A 505 -55.65 -19.74 37.54
N GLY A 506 -56.24 -20.19 38.65
CA GLY A 506 -57.58 -20.74 38.69
C GLY A 506 -58.66 -19.66 38.86
N PRO A 507 -59.93 -20.07 39.05
CA PRO A 507 -60.99 -19.13 39.36
C PRO A 507 -60.69 -18.37 40.65
N LEU A 508 -60.99 -17.07 40.63
CA LEU A 508 -60.79 -16.19 41.79
C LEU A 508 -61.62 -16.68 42.99
N VAL A 509 -61.02 -16.59 44.15
CA VAL A 509 -61.66 -16.73 45.46
C VAL A 509 -61.40 -15.48 46.27
N ARG A 510 -62.31 -15.18 47.19
CA ARG A 510 -62.08 -14.19 48.24
C ARG A 510 -60.89 -14.64 49.08
N CYS A 511 -59.91 -13.78 49.25
CA CYS A 511 -58.75 -14.02 50.09
C CYS A 511 -58.66 -12.97 51.18
N CYS A 512 -58.69 -13.42 52.44
CA CYS A 512 -58.54 -12.56 53.60
C CYS A 512 -57.08 -12.56 54.06
N LEU A 513 -56.41 -11.43 53.91
CA LEU A 513 -55.03 -11.26 54.33
C LEU A 513 -54.93 -10.94 55.84
N PRO A 514 -53.76 -11.15 56.48
CA PRO A 514 -53.58 -10.90 57.91
C PRO A 514 -53.80 -9.44 58.35
N ASP A 515 -53.68 -8.49 57.43
CA ASP A 515 -53.92 -7.05 57.64
C ASP A 515 -55.41 -6.66 57.47
N ALA A 516 -56.30 -7.66 57.42
CA ALA A 516 -57.73 -7.53 57.13
C ALA A 516 -58.08 -7.10 55.70
N SER A 517 -57.10 -6.98 54.80
CA SER A 517 -57.37 -6.69 53.39
C SER A 517 -58.10 -7.86 52.72
N CYS A 518 -59.08 -7.52 51.88
CA CYS A 518 -59.75 -8.49 51.02
C CYS A 518 -59.23 -8.33 49.59
N ILE A 519 -58.70 -9.41 49.02
CA ILE A 519 -58.30 -9.47 47.61
C ILE A 519 -59.00 -10.64 46.92
N GLU A 520 -59.22 -10.54 45.62
CA GLU A 520 -59.71 -11.63 44.80
C GLU A 520 -58.52 -12.29 44.09
N THR A 521 -58.22 -13.55 44.42
CA THR A 521 -57.06 -14.25 43.85
C THR A 521 -57.27 -15.76 43.77
N ASP A 522 -56.35 -16.47 43.12
CA ASP A 522 -56.30 -17.92 43.13
C ASP A 522 -56.12 -18.47 44.55
N ARG A 523 -56.81 -19.57 44.85
CA ARG A 523 -56.78 -20.23 46.17
C ARG A 523 -55.36 -20.53 46.66
N GLN A 524 -54.46 -20.98 45.79
CA GLN A 524 -53.08 -21.29 46.17
C GLN A 524 -52.25 -20.02 46.41
N CYS A 525 -52.45 -18.97 45.62
CA CYS A 525 -51.78 -17.69 45.86
C CYS A 525 -52.25 -17.02 47.15
N CYS A 526 -53.53 -17.16 47.49
CA CYS A 526 -54.03 -16.73 48.79
C CYS A 526 -53.28 -17.39 49.96
N LEU A 527 -53.07 -18.71 49.88
CA LEU A 527 -52.32 -19.45 50.90
C LEU A 527 -50.85 -19.05 50.93
N ALA A 528 -50.24 -18.78 49.76
CA ALA A 528 -48.87 -18.31 49.65
C ALA A 528 -48.68 -16.93 50.33
N ALA A 529 -49.66 -16.03 50.20
CA ALA A 529 -49.69 -14.74 50.88
C ALA A 529 -50.09 -14.81 52.37
N MET A 530 -50.09 -16.02 52.97
CA MET A 530 -50.55 -16.27 54.35
C MET A 530 -52.02 -15.87 54.61
N GLY A 531 -52.82 -15.73 53.55
CA GLY A 531 -54.23 -15.42 53.64
C GLY A 531 -55.12 -16.64 53.80
N GLN A 532 -56.37 -16.41 54.20
CA GLN A 532 -57.40 -17.45 54.30
C GLN A 532 -58.33 -17.41 53.08
N PRO A 533 -58.30 -18.44 52.20
CA PRO A 533 -59.17 -18.47 51.04
C PRO A 533 -60.60 -18.86 51.41
N GLY A 534 -61.56 -18.15 50.85
CA GLY A 534 -62.97 -18.47 50.91
C GLY A 534 -63.35 -19.73 50.11
N PRO A 535 -64.65 -20.06 50.08
CA PRO A 535 -65.16 -21.11 49.20
C PRO A 535 -64.93 -20.77 47.72
N ALA A 536 -64.86 -21.77 46.86
CA ALA A 536 -64.62 -21.57 45.43
C ALA A 536 -65.67 -20.64 44.80
N GLY A 537 -65.23 -19.61 44.08
CA GLY A 537 -66.10 -18.61 43.45
C GLY A 537 -66.68 -17.56 44.41
N SER A 538 -66.27 -17.54 45.68
CA SER A 538 -66.48 -16.36 46.54
C SER A 538 -65.67 -15.18 46.01
N LEU A 539 -66.21 -13.98 46.09
CA LEU A 539 -65.55 -12.72 45.76
C LEU A 539 -65.58 -11.81 46.99
N CYS A 540 -64.84 -10.71 46.97
CA CYS A 540 -64.92 -9.74 48.07
C CYS A 540 -66.30 -9.08 48.07
N ASP A 541 -66.94 -8.96 49.23
CA ASP A 541 -68.24 -8.30 49.34
C ASP A 541 -68.15 -6.81 48.96
N LEU A 542 -69.10 -6.37 48.12
CA LEU A 542 -69.29 -4.97 47.73
C LEU A 542 -70.72 -4.51 48.07
N PRO A 543 -70.92 -3.37 48.77
CA PRO A 543 -69.87 -2.49 49.31
C PRO A 543 -69.15 -3.10 50.53
N PRO A 544 -67.88 -2.73 50.77
CA PRO A 544 -67.14 -3.19 51.92
C PRO A 544 -67.80 -2.69 53.21
N SER A 545 -67.62 -3.46 54.30
CA SER A 545 -68.16 -3.15 55.61
C SER A 545 -67.08 -2.60 56.52
N LYS A 546 -67.47 -1.73 57.44
CA LYS A 546 -66.61 -1.24 58.51
C LYS A 546 -66.07 -2.41 59.34
N CYS A 547 -64.78 -2.40 59.59
CA CYS A 547 -64.08 -3.34 60.44
C CYS A 547 -63.29 -2.60 61.51
N CYS A 548 -63.58 -2.89 62.77
CA CYS A 548 -62.81 -2.39 63.90
C CYS A 548 -61.79 -3.45 64.33
N LEU A 549 -60.51 -3.15 64.13
CA LEU A 549 -59.39 -4.01 64.47
C LEU A 549 -59.03 -3.90 65.96
N PRO A 550 -58.39 -4.94 66.55
CA PRO A 550 -58.03 -4.94 67.98
C PRO A 550 -57.05 -3.84 68.41
N ASP A 551 -56.30 -3.27 67.47
CA ASP A 551 -55.39 -2.15 67.68
C ASP A 551 -56.09 -0.78 67.63
N GLY A 552 -57.40 -0.76 67.34
CA GLY A 552 -58.18 0.45 67.13
C GLY A 552 -58.16 0.96 65.70
N GLY A 553 -57.54 0.27 64.75
CA GLY A 553 -57.69 0.61 63.33
C GLY A 553 -59.14 0.44 62.87
N CYS A 554 -59.63 1.39 62.07
CA CYS A 554 -60.85 1.21 61.28
C CYS A 554 -60.48 1.02 59.82
N VAL A 555 -60.88 -0.10 59.23
CA VAL A 555 -60.71 -0.38 57.79
C VAL A 555 -62.04 -0.79 57.18
N GLU A 556 -62.25 -0.48 55.90
CA GLU A 556 -63.40 -0.97 55.15
C GLU A 556 -63.00 -2.24 54.40
N THR A 557 -63.57 -3.37 54.79
CA THR A 557 -63.22 -4.68 54.23
C THR A 557 -64.40 -5.65 54.23
N ASP A 558 -64.21 -6.83 53.65
CA ASP A 558 -65.19 -7.92 53.69
C ASP A 558 -65.42 -8.38 55.15
N PRO A 559 -66.67 -8.60 55.59
CA PRO A 559 -66.97 -9.00 56.95
C PRO A 559 -66.22 -10.26 57.43
N ASP A 560 -66.03 -11.24 56.53
CA ASP A 560 -65.32 -12.47 56.87
C ASP A 560 -63.81 -12.22 57.00
N CYS A 561 -63.26 -11.27 56.24
CA CYS A 561 -61.86 -10.87 56.37
C CYS A 561 -61.60 -10.04 57.63
N CYS A 562 -62.57 -9.24 58.04
CA CYS A 562 -62.52 -8.56 59.33
C CYS A 562 -62.42 -9.55 60.50
N VAL A 563 -63.28 -10.57 60.49
CA VAL A 563 -63.27 -11.62 61.52
C VAL A 563 -61.97 -12.42 61.49
N PHE A 564 -61.45 -12.70 60.29
CA PHE A 564 -60.16 -13.39 60.13
C PHE A 564 -58.99 -12.63 60.78
N ALA A 565 -58.96 -11.30 60.63
CA ALA A 565 -57.96 -10.44 61.27
C ALA A 565 -58.23 -10.21 62.78
N GLY A 566 -59.24 -10.85 63.36
CA GLY A 566 -59.63 -10.69 64.76
C GLY A 566 -60.41 -9.41 65.05
N GLY A 567 -60.84 -8.68 64.02
CA GLY A 567 -61.67 -7.49 64.14
C GLY A 567 -63.16 -7.80 64.32
N THR A 568 -63.93 -6.75 64.60
CA THR A 568 -65.40 -6.79 64.66
C THR A 568 -66.00 -6.08 63.46
N ALA A 569 -66.76 -6.81 62.64
CA ALA A 569 -67.39 -6.27 61.44
C ALA A 569 -68.75 -5.61 61.76
N PHE A 570 -69.03 -4.49 61.10
CA PHE A 570 -70.32 -3.79 61.12
C PHE A 570 -70.90 -3.76 59.70
N PRO A 571 -71.66 -4.80 59.30
CA PRO A 571 -72.19 -4.91 57.95
C PRO A 571 -73.01 -3.69 57.52
N GLY A 572 -72.69 -3.14 56.34
CA GLY A 572 -73.40 -2.00 55.76
C GLY A 572 -73.08 -0.63 56.38
N GLN A 573 -72.06 -0.56 57.24
CA GLN A 573 -71.48 0.70 57.73
C GLN A 573 -70.12 0.95 57.09
N THR A 574 -69.70 2.21 57.07
CA THR A 574 -68.41 2.69 56.58
C THR A 574 -67.61 3.30 57.72
N CYS A 575 -66.29 3.38 57.60
CA CYS A 575 -65.48 4.05 58.63
C CYS A 575 -65.85 5.53 58.70
N GLN A 576 -65.98 6.06 59.92
CA GLN A 576 -66.16 7.48 60.18
C GLN A 576 -64.81 8.17 60.32
N ALA A 577 -64.82 9.51 60.34
CA ALA A 577 -63.61 10.28 60.59
C ALA A 577 -63.02 9.88 61.97
N PRO A 578 -61.70 9.67 62.09
CA PRO A 578 -61.07 9.39 63.36
C PRO A 578 -61.29 10.53 64.36
N GLU A 579 -61.53 10.17 65.61
CA GLU A 579 -61.68 11.07 66.75
C GLU A 579 -60.77 10.58 67.88
N ALA A 580 -60.43 11.44 68.83
CA ALA A 580 -59.65 11.04 70.00
C ALA A 580 -60.46 10.06 70.87
N CYS A 581 -59.87 8.90 71.14
CA CYS A 581 -60.40 7.84 71.97
C CYS A 581 -59.52 7.63 73.18
N CYS A 582 -60.11 7.81 74.36
CA CYS A 582 -59.45 7.62 75.64
C CYS A 582 -59.63 6.19 76.14
N LEU A 583 -58.56 5.39 76.09
CA LEU A 583 -58.55 4.01 76.57
C LEU A 583 -58.48 3.94 78.11
N PRO A 584 -58.95 2.83 78.73
CA PRO A 584 -58.97 2.69 80.21
C PRO A 584 -57.61 2.79 80.90
N ASP A 585 -56.51 2.55 80.17
CA ASP A 585 -55.13 2.64 80.66
C ASP A 585 -54.58 4.08 80.63
N GLY A 586 -55.37 5.04 80.13
CA GLY A 586 -55.00 6.44 79.98
C GLY A 586 -54.40 6.80 78.61
N THR A 587 -54.18 5.80 77.75
CA THR A 587 -53.67 5.99 76.38
C THR A 587 -54.72 6.70 75.53
N CYS A 588 -54.29 7.65 74.69
CA CYS A 588 -55.13 8.28 73.68
C CYS A 588 -54.76 7.71 72.30
N ILE A 589 -55.73 7.22 71.55
CA ILE A 589 -55.57 6.84 70.14
C ILE A 589 -56.59 7.59 69.28
N GLU A 590 -56.27 7.86 68.02
CA GLU A 590 -57.25 8.39 67.07
C GLU A 590 -57.90 7.22 66.33
N THR A 591 -59.21 7.03 66.52
CA THR A 591 -59.95 5.93 65.94
C THR A 591 -61.39 6.32 65.66
N ASP A 592 -62.09 5.50 64.90
CA ASP A 592 -63.51 5.64 64.69
C ASP A 592 -64.28 5.51 66.04
N PRO A 593 -65.35 6.30 66.27
CA PRO A 593 -66.09 6.31 67.53
C PRO A 593 -66.66 4.96 67.99
N GLU A 594 -67.08 4.12 67.05
CA GLU A 594 -67.66 2.81 67.35
C GLU A 594 -66.55 1.78 67.60
N CYS A 595 -65.39 1.93 66.95
CA CYS A 595 -64.19 1.16 67.29
C CYS A 595 -63.65 1.54 68.68
N CYS A 596 -63.72 2.82 69.06
CA CYS A 596 -63.38 3.27 70.41
C CYS A 596 -64.22 2.57 71.50
N ASN A 597 -65.53 2.46 71.26
CA ASN A 597 -66.43 1.77 72.20
C ASN A 597 -66.10 0.28 72.35
N LEU A 598 -65.67 -0.38 71.27
CA LEU A 598 -65.24 -1.79 71.31
C LEU A 598 -63.98 -1.99 72.16
N LEU A 599 -63.08 -1.02 72.17
CA LEU A 599 -61.88 -1.01 73.02
C LEU A 599 -62.17 -0.60 74.47
N SER A 600 -63.43 -0.44 74.85
CA SER A 600 -63.85 0.13 76.14
C SER A 600 -63.31 1.54 76.38
N GLY A 601 -62.95 2.26 75.31
CA GLY A 601 -62.52 3.64 75.37
C GLY A 601 -63.70 4.61 75.35
N ALA A 602 -63.42 5.87 75.68
CA ALA A 602 -64.37 6.98 75.59
C ALA A 602 -63.99 7.90 74.43
N ALA A 603 -64.85 7.97 73.41
CA ALA A 603 -64.68 8.91 72.29
C ALA A 603 -64.96 10.35 72.76
N LEU A 604 -64.08 11.29 72.41
CA LEU A 604 -64.18 12.69 72.84
C LEU A 604 -65.03 13.56 71.89
N GLY A 605 -65.47 13.00 70.77
CA GLY A 605 -66.38 13.61 69.81
C GLY A 605 -65.71 14.16 68.55
N PRO A 606 -66.50 14.54 67.54
CA PRO A 606 -66.01 14.92 66.21
C PRO A 606 -64.97 16.04 66.22
N GLY A 607 -63.87 15.83 65.50
CA GLY A 607 -62.77 16.80 65.38
C GLY A 607 -61.86 16.89 66.61
N SER A 608 -62.02 16.00 67.59
CA SER A 608 -61.05 15.82 68.67
C SER A 608 -59.80 15.10 68.13
N VAL A 609 -58.63 15.48 68.66
CA VAL A 609 -57.32 14.90 68.32
C VAL A 609 -56.56 14.58 69.61
N CYS A 610 -55.68 13.60 69.56
CA CYS A 610 -54.80 13.31 70.70
C CYS A 610 -53.74 14.42 70.82
N MET A 611 -53.54 14.97 72.02
CA MET A 611 -52.53 16.01 72.30
C MET A 611 -51.43 15.47 73.22
N GLU A 612 -50.16 15.66 72.85
CA GLU A 612 -49.01 15.28 73.68
C GLU A 612 -48.75 16.27 74.84
N PRO A 613 -48.21 15.82 76.00
CA PRO A 613 -47.94 14.43 76.37
C PRO A 613 -49.23 13.74 76.86
N GLU A 614 -49.47 12.54 76.33
CA GLU A 614 -50.76 11.85 76.35
C GLU A 614 -51.27 11.59 77.77
N ALA A 615 -52.36 12.24 78.15
CA ALA A 615 -53.12 11.86 79.32
C ALA A 615 -54.60 12.14 79.09
N CYS A 616 -55.34 11.08 78.78
CA CYS A 616 -56.77 11.09 79.02
C CYS A 616 -57.00 11.13 80.53
N CYS A 617 -57.40 12.28 81.06
CA CYS A 617 -57.85 12.39 82.45
C CYS A 617 -59.25 11.77 82.57
N LEU A 618 -59.31 10.43 82.60
CA LEU A 618 -60.54 9.72 82.93
C LEU A 618 -60.89 10.02 84.41
N PRO A 619 -62.10 10.51 84.72
CA PRO A 619 -62.52 10.84 86.09
C PRO A 619 -62.75 9.61 86.98
#